data_AF-A0A7S4FN16-F1
#
_entry.id   AF-A0A7S4FN16-F1
#
_cell.length_a   1.000
_cell.length_b   1.000
_cell.length_c   1.000
_cell.angle_alpha   90.00
_cell.angle_beta   90.00
_cell.angle_gamma   90.00
#
_symmetry.space_group_name_H-M   'P 1'
#
loop_
_entity.id
_entity.type
_entity.pdbx_description
1 polymer ?
#
loop_
_entity_poly.entity_id
_entity_poly.type
_entity_poly.pdbx_seq_one_letter_code
_entity_poly.pdbx_strand_id
1 'polypeptide(L)'
;PLSPAALSHRVGASSASHVERLMSAALALGLFQYDPGTGTYRNNAQSAVLRRDHPNSVQSFVHHQIEDSYRIWGRLHETMTEASEDVTALERELGKGTTLWSHYAAHPQQEQQ
;
A
#
# COMPACT_ATOMS: atom_id res chain seq x y z
N PRO A 1 -12.89 -1.58 17.56
CA PRO A 1 -13.80 -2.03 16.49
C PRO A 1 -14.52 -0.81 15.92
N LEU A 2 -14.77 -0.75 14.62
CA LEU A 2 -15.42 0.40 13.98
C LEU A 2 -16.49 -0.07 13.00
N SER A 3 -17.63 0.62 12.95
CA SER A 3 -18.65 0.42 11.92
C SER A 3 -18.17 0.95 10.56
N PRO A 4 -18.79 0.55 9.44
CA PRO A 4 -18.46 1.11 8.13
C PRO A 4 -18.49 2.65 8.10
N ALA A 5 -19.55 3.27 8.61
CA ALA A 5 -19.68 4.72 8.64
C ALA A 5 -18.57 5.41 9.47
N ALA A 6 -18.22 4.84 10.62
CA ALA A 6 -17.14 5.36 11.45
C ALA A 6 -15.77 5.22 10.77
N LEU A 7 -15.53 4.12 10.05
CA LEU A 7 -14.32 3.93 9.24
C LEU A 7 -14.26 4.97 8.12
N SER A 8 -15.32 5.14 7.35
CA SER A 8 -15.37 6.09 6.24
C SER A 8 -15.09 7.52 6.69
N HIS A 9 -15.71 7.95 7.80
CA HIS A 9 -15.43 9.26 8.39
C HIS A 9 -13.97 9.37 8.84
N ARG A 10 -13.43 8.35 9.51
CA ARG A 10 -12.06 8.37 10.04
C ARG A 10 -10.99 8.42 8.97
N VAL A 11 -11.19 7.77 7.83
CA VAL A 11 -10.23 7.76 6.71
C VAL A 11 -10.48 8.89 5.71
N GLY A 12 -11.48 9.73 5.93
CA GLY A 12 -11.85 10.82 5.02
C GLY A 12 -12.34 10.31 3.66
N ALA A 13 -12.92 9.12 3.58
CA ALA A 13 -13.37 8.55 2.32
C ALA A 13 -14.61 9.30 1.81
N SER A 14 -14.59 9.64 0.52
CA SER A 14 -15.71 10.33 -0.16
C SER A 14 -16.96 9.45 -0.32
N SER A 15 -16.85 8.14 -0.09
CA SER A 15 -17.95 7.18 -0.22
C SER A 15 -17.84 6.04 0.78
N ALA A 16 -18.89 5.83 1.57
CA ALA A 16 -18.98 4.72 2.50
C ALA A 16 -19.05 3.36 1.80
N SER A 17 -19.72 3.28 0.65
CA SER A 17 -19.84 2.03 -0.11
C SER A 17 -18.51 1.55 -0.68
N HIS A 18 -17.58 2.47 -1.01
CA HIS A 18 -16.23 2.10 -1.41
C HIS A 18 -15.43 1.49 -0.26
N VAL A 19 -15.56 2.05 0.95
CA VAL A 19 -14.94 1.50 2.15
C VAL A 19 -15.52 0.13 2.47
N GLU A 20 -16.83 -0.05 2.38
CA GLU A 20 -17.48 -1.35 2.60
C GLU A 20 -17.02 -2.42 1.61
N ARG A 21 -16.90 -2.09 0.33
CA ARG A 21 -16.39 -3.02 -0.69
C ARG A 21 -14.93 -3.40 -0.44
N LEU A 22 -14.09 -2.42 -0.09
CA LEU A 22 -12.69 -2.67 0.27
C LEU A 22 -12.60 -3.58 1.50
N MET A 23 -13.36 -3.27 2.55
CA MET A 23 -13.40 -4.07 3.77
C MET A 23 -13.92 -5.48 3.48
N SER A 24 -14.91 -5.63 2.59
CA SER A 24 -15.41 -6.95 2.18
C SER A 24 -14.32 -7.79 1.50
N ALA A 25 -13.54 -7.20 0.61
CA ALA A 25 -12.38 -7.87 0.02
C ALA A 25 -11.33 -8.22 1.08
N ALA A 26 -11.05 -7.31 2.01
CA ALA A 26 -10.08 -7.52 3.08
C ALA A 26 -10.53 -8.62 4.07
N LEU A 27 -11.83 -8.75 4.33
CA LEU A 27 -12.41 -9.87 5.08
C LEU A 27 -12.23 -11.19 4.35
N ALA A 28 -12.50 -11.21 3.03
CA ALA A 28 -12.33 -12.41 2.21
C ALA A 28 -10.86 -12.90 2.19
N LEU A 29 -9.90 -11.98 2.27
CA LEU A 29 -8.47 -12.26 2.41
C LEU A 29 -8.05 -12.64 3.84
N GLY A 30 -8.97 -12.62 4.80
CA GLY A 30 -8.68 -12.92 6.20
C GLY A 30 -7.90 -11.83 6.92
N LEU A 31 -7.77 -10.62 6.36
CA LEU A 31 -6.99 -9.54 6.95
C LEU A 31 -7.69 -8.90 8.15
N PHE A 32 -9.02 -8.87 8.17
CA PHE A 32 -9.81 -8.33 9.28
C PHE A 32 -10.84 -9.34 9.76
N GLN A 33 -11.49 -9.04 10.87
CA GLN A 33 -12.66 -9.76 11.36
C GLN A 33 -13.87 -8.82 11.37
N TYR A 34 -15.04 -9.38 11.08
CA TYR A 34 -16.33 -8.69 11.17
C TYR A 34 -17.20 -9.38 12.20
N ASP A 35 -17.79 -8.57 13.08
CA ASP A 35 -18.77 -9.03 14.05
C ASP A 35 -20.19 -8.68 13.55
N PRO A 36 -20.99 -9.68 13.13
CA PRO A 36 -22.33 -9.43 12.63
C PRO A 36 -23.31 -8.96 13.72
N GLY A 37 -23.04 -9.24 15.00
CA GLY A 37 -23.89 -8.80 16.11
C GLY A 37 -23.79 -7.31 16.38
N THR A 38 -22.59 -6.73 16.16
CA THR A 38 -22.34 -5.29 16.35
C THR A 38 -22.22 -4.50 15.04
N GLY A 39 -22.09 -5.18 13.90
CA GLY A 39 -21.88 -4.55 12.60
C GLY A 39 -20.53 -3.84 12.49
N THR A 40 -19.49 -4.35 13.16
CA THR A 40 -18.18 -3.69 13.24
C THR A 40 -17.02 -4.54 12.75
N TYR A 41 -16.01 -3.88 12.20
CA TYR A 41 -14.74 -4.48 11.83
C TYR A 41 -13.72 -4.34 12.97
N ARG A 42 -12.85 -5.35 13.11
CA ARG A 42 -11.72 -5.34 14.03
C ARG A 42 -10.48 -5.92 13.41
N ASN A 43 -9.32 -5.45 13.87
CA ASN A 43 -8.04 -6.08 13.55
C ASN A 43 -8.01 -7.52 14.10
N ASN A 44 -7.28 -8.38 13.39
CA ASN A 44 -6.89 -9.71 13.84
C ASN A 44 -5.36 -9.81 13.88
N ALA A 45 -4.80 -11.02 14.04
CA ALA A 45 -3.34 -11.20 14.10
C ALA A 45 -2.61 -10.71 12.82
N GLN A 46 -3.22 -10.86 11.63
CA GLN A 46 -2.62 -10.44 10.36
C GLN A 46 -2.68 -8.92 10.17
N SER A 47 -3.79 -8.26 10.49
CA SER A 47 -3.88 -6.80 10.41
C SER A 47 -3.23 -6.08 11.60
N ALA A 48 -2.94 -6.77 12.71
CA ALA A 48 -2.28 -6.16 13.86
C ALA A 48 -0.91 -5.57 13.51
N VAL A 49 -0.14 -6.27 12.65
CA VAL A 49 1.17 -5.79 12.19
C VAL A 49 1.09 -4.60 11.23
N LEU A 50 -0.10 -4.25 10.72
CA LEU A 50 -0.29 -3.06 9.88
C LEU A 50 -0.42 -1.77 10.72
N ARG A 51 -0.52 -1.89 12.04
CA ARG A 51 -0.62 -0.72 12.92
C ARG A 51 0.74 -0.07 13.12
N ARG A 52 0.77 1.27 13.14
CA ARG A 52 1.98 2.06 13.41
C ARG A 52 2.64 1.75 14.75
N ASP A 53 1.82 1.45 15.76
CA ASP A 53 2.25 1.24 17.15
C ASP A 53 2.58 -0.23 17.46
N HIS A 54 2.59 -1.11 16.46
CA HIS A 54 2.96 -2.50 16.65
C HIS A 54 4.50 -2.65 16.67
N PRO A 55 5.10 -3.43 17.61
CA PRO A 55 6.56 -3.59 17.67
C PRO A 55 7.15 -4.21 16.40
N ASN A 56 6.38 -5.06 15.72
CA ASN A 56 6.72 -5.61 14.41
C ASN A 56 5.87 -4.95 13.31
N SER A 57 5.72 -3.62 13.34
CA SER A 57 4.93 -2.93 12.34
C SER A 57 5.55 -3.11 10.96
N VAL A 58 4.73 -3.47 9.98
CA VAL A 58 5.13 -3.51 8.56
C VAL A 58 4.50 -2.36 7.77
N GLN A 59 3.95 -1.35 8.46
CA GLN A 59 3.25 -0.24 7.82
C GLN A 59 4.14 0.46 6.78
N SER A 60 5.33 0.93 7.17
CA SER A 60 6.25 1.63 6.27
C SER A 60 6.68 0.77 5.08
N PHE A 61 6.87 -0.54 5.30
CA PHE A 61 7.16 -1.48 4.21
C PHE A 61 6.00 -1.56 3.21
N VAL A 62 4.76 -1.65 3.69
CA VAL A 62 3.58 -1.66 2.82
C VAL A 62 3.47 -0.35 2.05
N HIS A 63 3.69 0.81 2.68
CA HIS A 63 3.69 2.11 2.01
C HIS A 63 4.74 2.19 0.90
N HIS A 64 5.99 1.80 1.20
CA HIS A 64 7.06 1.74 0.19
C HIS A 64 6.69 0.84 -0.99
N GLN A 65 6.09 -0.33 -0.73
CA GLN A 65 5.74 -1.29 -1.78
C GLN A 65 4.61 -0.83 -2.70
N ILE A 66 3.64 -0.04 -2.20
CA ILE A 66 2.46 0.38 -2.97
C ILE A 66 2.66 1.68 -3.76
N GLU A 67 3.74 2.42 -3.52
CA GLU A 67 4.07 3.67 -4.24
C GLU A 67 5.02 3.39 -5.42
N ASP A 68 6.25 3.89 -5.35
CA ASP A 68 7.21 3.87 -6.46
C ASP A 68 7.54 2.42 -6.88
N SER A 69 7.70 1.52 -5.90
CA SER A 69 7.96 0.11 -6.16
C SER A 69 6.85 -0.53 -7.01
N TYR A 70 5.57 -0.26 -6.73
CA TYR A 70 4.46 -0.80 -7.50
C TYR A 70 4.53 -0.38 -8.97
N ARG A 71 4.83 0.91 -9.22
CA ARG A 71 4.92 1.46 -10.58
C ARG A 71 6.12 0.90 -11.34
N ILE A 72 7.27 0.82 -10.67
CA ILE A 72 8.50 0.23 -11.22
C ILE A 72 8.24 -1.24 -11.62
N TRP A 73 7.63 -2.03 -10.74
CA TRP A 73 7.30 -3.43 -11.05
C TRP A 73 6.29 -3.57 -12.19
N GLY A 74 5.37 -2.61 -12.36
CA GLY A 74 4.45 -2.58 -13.50
C GLY A 74 5.15 -2.48 -14.86
N ARG A 75 6.36 -1.91 -14.89
CA ARG A 75 7.18 -1.78 -16.11
C ARG A 75 8.16 -2.92 -16.34
N LEU A 76 8.16 -3.95 -15.49
CA LEU A 76 9.11 -5.07 -15.60
C LEU A 76 9.07 -5.71 -16.99
N HIS A 77 7.89 -5.84 -17.58
CA HIS A 77 7.73 -6.44 -18.90
C HIS A 77 8.52 -5.68 -20.00
N GLU A 78 8.57 -4.35 -19.96
CA GLU A 78 9.30 -3.50 -20.92
C GLU A 78 10.79 -3.82 -20.91
N THR A 79 11.36 -4.09 -19.72
CA THR A 79 12.78 -4.46 -19.58
C THR A 79 13.10 -5.86 -20.07
N MET A 80 12.11 -6.74 -20.17
CA MET A 80 12.29 -8.13 -20.58
C MET A 80 12.07 -8.33 -22.09
N THR A 81 11.27 -7.49 -22.74
CA THR A 81 10.90 -7.64 -24.15
C THR A 81 11.66 -6.71 -25.09
N GLU A 82 12.09 -5.53 -24.62
CA GLU A 82 12.82 -4.57 -25.45
C GLU A 82 14.32 -4.91 -25.43
N ALA A 83 14.78 -5.61 -26.47
CA ALA A 83 16.14 -6.12 -26.58
C ALA A 83 17.25 -5.05 -26.76
N SER A 84 17.00 -3.75 -26.59
CA SER A 84 17.92 -2.72 -27.12
C SER A 84 18.34 -1.59 -26.21
N GLU A 85 17.95 -1.52 -24.94
CA GLU A 85 18.48 -0.48 -24.06
C GLU A 85 18.78 -1.03 -22.67
N ASP A 86 20.02 -0.86 -22.19
CA ASP A 86 20.50 -1.12 -20.81
C ASP A 86 19.81 -0.17 -19.81
N VAL A 87 18.48 -0.08 -19.86
CA VAL A 87 17.67 0.84 -19.08
C VAL A 87 16.71 0.02 -18.25
N THR A 88 16.88 0.11 -16.93
CA THR A 88 16.09 -0.63 -15.94
C THR A 88 14.67 -0.09 -15.82
N ALA A 89 13.75 -0.88 -15.24
CA ALA A 89 12.37 -0.46 -14.99
C ALA A 89 12.31 0.77 -14.06
N LEU A 90 13.29 0.87 -13.16
CA LEU A 90 13.47 2.01 -12.27
C LEU A 90 13.79 3.28 -13.07
N GLU A 91 14.74 3.21 -14.00
CA GLU A 91 15.11 4.34 -14.84
C GLU A 91 13.99 4.76 -15.81
N ARG A 92 13.14 3.81 -16.23
CA ARG A 92 11.96 4.12 -17.05
C ARG A 92 10.89 4.87 -16.27
N GLU A 93 10.71 4.55 -15.00
CA GLU A 93 9.73 5.22 -14.14
C GLU A 93 10.26 6.55 -13.56
N LEU A 94 11.53 6.58 -13.14
CA LEU A 94 12.14 7.70 -12.39
C LEU A 94 13.13 8.54 -13.20
N GLY A 95 13.36 8.20 -14.47
CA GLY A 95 14.29 8.88 -15.37
C GLY A 95 15.64 8.18 -15.54
N LYS A 96 16.22 8.32 -16.74
CA LYS A 96 17.48 7.66 -17.11
C LYS A 96 18.65 8.12 -16.24
N GLY A 97 19.45 7.19 -15.76
CA GLY A 97 20.56 7.47 -14.84
C GLY A 97 20.15 7.74 -13.39
N THR A 98 18.84 7.74 -13.09
CA THR A 98 18.36 7.80 -11.71
C THR A 98 18.62 6.45 -11.03
N THR A 99 19.20 6.50 -9.83
CA THR A 99 19.26 5.35 -8.91
C THR A 99 18.18 5.48 -7.84
N LEU A 100 17.81 4.37 -7.21
CA LEU A 100 16.88 4.39 -6.07
C LEU A 100 17.34 5.35 -4.97
N TRP A 101 18.64 5.36 -4.67
CA TRP A 101 19.22 6.20 -3.63
C TRP A 101 19.24 7.68 -3.99
N SER A 102 19.57 8.02 -5.25
CA SER A 102 19.50 9.42 -5.70
C SER A 102 18.07 9.94 -5.72
N HIS A 103 17.09 9.07 -5.99
CA HIS A 103 15.68 9.42 -5.92
C HIS A 103 15.24 9.73 -4.49
N TYR A 104 15.55 8.88 -3.51
CA TYR A 104 15.20 9.16 -2.11
C TYR A 104 15.96 10.34 -1.51
N ALA A 105 17.23 10.55 -1.89
CA ALA A 105 17.98 11.73 -1.48
C ALA A 105 17.32 13.04 -1.97
N ALA A 106 16.65 13.01 -3.13
CA ALA A 106 15.91 14.16 -3.67
C ALA A 106 14.49 14.30 -3.09
N HIS A 107 13.93 13.24 -2.50
CA HIS A 107 12.57 13.18 -1.97
C HIS A 107 12.55 12.72 -0.49
N PRO A 108 13.15 13.48 0.44
CA PRO A 108 13.33 13.07 1.84
C PRO A 108 12.01 12.83 2.60
N GLN A 109 10.88 13.35 2.10
CA GLN A 109 9.57 13.08 2.68
C GLN A 109 9.13 11.61 2.47
N GLN A 110 9.67 10.92 1.46
CA GLN A 110 9.38 9.51 1.18
C GLN A 110 10.12 8.56 2.14
N GLU A 111 11.21 9.00 2.77
CA GLU A 111 11.92 8.23 3.81
C GLU A 111 11.20 8.23 5.17
N GLN A 112 10.28 9.18 5.39
CA GLN A 112 9.61 9.39 6.68
C GLN A 112 8.24 8.68 6.79
N GLN A 113 7.86 7.89 5.77
CA GLN A 113 6.61 7.13 5.71
C GLN A 113 6.73 5.78 6.44
#